data_AF-A0A509L9X8-F1
#
_entry.id   AF-A0A509L9X8-F1
#
_cell.length_a   1.000
_cell.length_b   1.000
_cell.length_c   1.000
_cell.angle_alpha   90.00
_cell.angle_beta   90.00
_cell.angle_gamma   90.00
#
_symmetry.space_group_name_H-M   'P 1'
#
loop_
_entity.id
_entity.type
_entity.pdbx_description
1 polymer ?
#
loop_
_entity_poly.entity_id
_entity_poly.type
_entity_poly.pdbx_seq_one_letter_code
_entity_poly.pdbx_strand_id
1 'polypeptide(L)'
;MALLIRSRQLLKEKGLSPDVDISSICKTAGVSRKTGYQWAKKHGSENHERQKELEQQLVRLQMEHNRLKKDYKWVSVQNKGRKLAWEIHHVDELLALKKNRSTPPTDKKR
;
A
#
# COMPACT_ATOMS: atom_id res chain seq x y z
N MET A 1 18.17 1.37 -24.39
CA MET A 1 17.36 2.34 -25.17
C MET A 1 16.34 3.12 -24.36
N ALA A 2 15.57 2.52 -23.45
CA ALA A 2 14.53 3.22 -22.67
C ALA A 2 15.01 4.49 -21.92
N LEU A 3 16.20 4.44 -21.30
CA LEU A 3 16.78 5.60 -20.60
C LEU A 3 17.02 6.79 -21.54
N LEU A 4 17.57 6.55 -22.73
CA LEU A 4 17.84 7.61 -23.71
C LEU A 4 16.55 8.25 -24.25
N ILE A 5 15.51 7.43 -24.46
CA ILE A 5 14.18 7.91 -24.87
C ILE A 5 13.59 8.80 -23.77
N ARG A 6 13.65 8.34 -22.50
CA ARG A 6 13.16 9.11 -21.36
C ARG A 6 13.94 10.41 -21.16
N SER A 7 15.26 10.40 -21.33
CA SER A 7 16.07 11.62 -21.28
C SER A 7 15.64 12.62 -22.35
N ARG A 8 15.36 12.18 -23.58
CA ARG A 8 14.86 13.07 -24.64
C ARG A 8 13.47 13.64 -24.35
N GLN A 9 12.57 12.85 -23.76
CA GLN A 9 11.25 13.33 -23.34
C GLN A 9 11.38 14.41 -22.26
N LEU A 10 12.22 14.18 -21.24
CA LEU A 10 12.46 15.15 -20.17
C LEU A 10 13.07 16.46 -20.68
N LEU A 11 14.01 16.40 -21.63
CA LEU A 11 14.56 17.61 -22.26
C LEU A 11 13.47 18.39 -22.98
N LYS A 12 12.61 17.71 -23.76
CA LYS A 12 11.49 18.34 -24.47
C LYS A 12 10.48 18.98 -23.52
N GLU A 13 10.11 18.31 -22.43
CA GLU A 13 9.22 18.84 -21.39
C GLU A 13 9.77 20.11 -20.72
N LYS A 14 11.10 20.21 -20.60
CA LYS A 14 11.78 21.38 -20.05
C LYS A 14 12.10 22.46 -21.09
N GLY A 15 11.63 22.30 -22.32
CA GLY A 15 11.90 23.24 -23.42
C GLY A 15 13.36 23.28 -23.85
N LEU A 16 14.14 22.24 -23.54
CA LEU A 16 15.55 22.14 -23.86
C LEU A 16 15.79 21.35 -25.15
N SER A 17 16.78 21.79 -25.92
CA SER A 17 17.23 21.08 -27.12
C SER A 17 17.79 19.69 -26.76
N PRO A 18 17.61 18.66 -27.62
CA PRO A 18 18.24 17.35 -27.43
C PRO A 18 19.77 17.40 -27.34
N ASP A 19 20.40 18.40 -27.97
CA ASP A 19 21.85 18.58 -28.04
C ASP A 19 22.36 19.65 -27.05
N VAL A 20 21.56 19.99 -26.04
CA VAL A 20 21.91 20.99 -25.04
C VAL A 20 23.11 20.54 -24.20
N ASP A 21 24.07 21.45 -23.97
CA ASP A 21 25.22 21.16 -23.13
C ASP A 21 24.88 21.26 -21.64
N ILE A 22 25.70 20.62 -20.80
CA ILE A 22 25.48 20.57 -19.34
C ILE A 22 25.48 21.99 -18.73
N SER A 23 26.24 22.93 -19.30
CA SER A 23 26.28 24.32 -18.84
C SER A 23 24.92 24.99 -19.02
N SER A 24 24.29 24.83 -20.19
CA SER A 24 22.97 25.38 -20.48
C SER A 24 21.88 24.71 -19.67
N ILE A 25 21.98 23.40 -19.40
CA ILE A 25 21.07 22.70 -18.48
C ILE A 25 21.13 23.32 -17.08
N CYS A 26 22.34 23.47 -16.52
CA CYS A 26 22.53 24.04 -15.18
C CYS A 26 22.06 25.51 -15.12
N LYS A 27 22.35 26.29 -16.17
CA LYS A 27 21.91 27.69 -16.28
C LYS A 27 20.38 27.81 -16.31
N THR A 28 19.71 26.96 -17.08
CA THR A 28 18.24 26.93 -17.15
C THR A 28 17.63 26.52 -15.82
N ALA A 29 18.28 25.62 -15.10
CA ALA A 29 17.88 25.20 -13.75
C ALA A 29 18.26 26.22 -12.65
N GLY A 30 18.92 27.33 -12.99
CA GLY A 30 19.33 28.36 -12.02
C GLY A 30 20.44 27.92 -11.05
N VAL A 31 21.23 26.91 -11.41
CA VAL A 31 22.30 26.35 -10.55
C VAL A 31 23.67 26.44 -11.20
N SER A 32 24.72 26.49 -10.36
CA SER A 32 26.09 26.38 -10.86
C SER A 32 26.36 24.98 -11.40
N ARG A 33 27.29 24.85 -12.37
CA ARG A 33 27.71 23.54 -12.88
C ARG A 33 28.23 22.62 -11.77
N LYS A 34 28.99 23.15 -10.81
CA LYS A 34 29.51 22.39 -9.66
C LYS A 34 28.37 21.80 -8.83
N THR A 35 27.35 22.61 -8.52
CA THR A 35 26.15 22.19 -7.80
C THR A 35 25.38 21.14 -8.60
N GLY A 36 25.21 21.36 -9.91
CA GLY A 36 24.54 20.41 -10.80
C GLY A 36 25.19 19.02 -10.82
N TYR A 37 26.52 18.95 -10.96
CA TYR A 37 27.24 17.67 -10.89
C TYR A 37 27.18 17.03 -9.50
N GLN A 38 27.27 17.83 -8.44
CA GLN A 38 27.16 17.32 -7.07
C GLN A 38 25.78 16.68 -6.84
N TRP A 39 24.71 17.30 -7.32
CA TRP A 39 23.36 16.76 -7.25
C TRP A 39 23.17 15.54 -8.13
N ALA A 40 23.70 15.56 -9.36
CA ALA A 40 23.66 14.39 -10.25
C ALA A 40 24.37 13.17 -9.63
N LYS A 41 25.51 13.39 -8.95
CA LYS A 41 26.22 12.34 -8.24
C LYS A 41 25.46 11.84 -7.02
N LYS A 42 24.96 12.75 -6.19
CA LYS A 42 24.25 12.40 -4.94
C LYS A 42 22.94 11.68 -5.23
N HIS A 43 22.11 12.24 -6.12
CA HIS A 43 20.77 11.74 -6.38
C HIS A 43 20.69 10.74 -7.53
N GLY A 44 21.73 10.59 -8.36
CA GLY A 44 21.74 9.62 -9.45
C GLY A 44 21.76 8.18 -8.98
N SER A 45 22.67 7.84 -8.04
CA SER A 45 22.79 6.49 -7.48
C SER A 45 21.75 6.21 -6.38
N GLU A 46 21.55 7.15 -5.46
CA GLU A 46 20.57 6.99 -4.36
C GLU A 46 19.14 6.78 -4.88
N ASN A 47 18.72 7.48 -5.94
CA ASN A 47 17.40 7.26 -6.51
C ASN A 47 17.28 5.91 -7.21
N HIS A 48 18.35 5.37 -7.80
CA HIS A 48 18.27 4.09 -8.49
C HIS A 48 18.09 2.92 -7.52
N GLU A 49 18.87 2.92 -6.43
CA GLU A 49 18.74 1.90 -5.39
C GLU A 49 17.39 1.99 -4.67
N ARG A 50 16.98 3.21 -4.30
CA ARG A 50 15.67 3.44 -3.68
C ARG A 50 14.52 3.06 -4.60
N GLN A 51 14.63 3.35 -5.91
CA GLN A 51 13.62 2.96 -6.89
C GLN A 51 13.49 1.43 -6.98
N LYS A 52 14.62 0.72 -7.01
CA LYS A 52 14.65 -0.75 -7.04
C LYS A 52 14.06 -1.34 -5.77
N GLU A 53 14.37 -0.76 -4.61
CA GLU A 53 13.78 -1.16 -3.33
C GLU A 53 12.27 -0.96 -3.33
N LEU A 54 11.78 0.21 -3.77
CA LEU A 54 10.36 0.50 -3.87
C LEU A 54 9.64 -0.45 -4.82
N GLU A 55 10.24 -0.79 -5.96
CA GLU A 55 9.69 -1.78 -6.89
C GLU A 55 9.57 -3.16 -6.25
N GLN A 56 10.57 -3.59 -5.48
CA GLN A 56 10.52 -4.86 -4.75
C GLN A 56 9.46 -4.84 -3.64
N GLN A 57 9.36 -3.76 -2.87
CA GLN A 57 8.33 -3.59 -1.85
C GLN A 57 6.93 -3.61 -2.46
N LEU A 58 6.75 -2.98 -3.63
CA LEU A 58 5.48 -2.94 -4.34
C LEU A 58 5.06 -4.35 -4.80
N VAL A 59 5.98 -5.11 -5.39
CA VAL A 59 5.72 -6.51 -5.80
C VAL A 59 5.34 -7.36 -4.58
N ARG A 60 6.09 -7.23 -3.47
CA ARG A 60 5.79 -7.94 -2.22
C ARG A 60 4.41 -7.59 -1.69
N LEU A 61 4.09 -6.30 -1.62
CA LEU A 61 2.80 -5.82 -1.11
C LEU A 61 1.63 -6.31 -1.98
N GLN A 62 1.80 -6.32 -3.30
CA GLN A 62 0.79 -6.86 -4.22
C GLN A 62 0.56 -8.36 -4.00
N MET A 63 1.63 -9.13 -3.80
CA MET A 63 1.50 -10.56 -3.48
C MET A 63 0.79 -10.80 -2.16
N GLU A 64 1.18 -10.09 -1.10
CA GLU A 64 0.57 -10.19 0.24
C GLU A 64 -0.91 -9.78 0.20
N HIS A 65 -1.24 -8.68 -0.47
CA HIS A 65 -2.62 -8.25 -0.65
C HIS A 65 -3.46 -9.30 -1.39
N ASN A 66 -2.93 -9.87 -2.47
CA ASN A 66 -3.66 -10.90 -3.24
C ASN A 66 -3.88 -12.18 -2.44
N ARG A 67 -2.91 -12.59 -1.63
CA ARG A 67 -3.07 -13.70 -0.69
C ARG A 67 -4.14 -13.40 0.34
N LEU A 68 -4.03 -12.27 1.04
CA LEU A 68 -4.97 -11.88 2.10
C LEU A 68 -6.40 -11.74 1.56
N LYS A 69 -6.56 -11.23 0.35
CA LYS A 69 -7.86 -11.14 -0.32
C LYS A 69 -8.50 -12.51 -0.56
N LYS A 70 -7.72 -13.54 -0.89
CA LYS A 70 -8.22 -14.91 -1.05
C LYS A 70 -8.62 -15.50 0.31
N ASP A 71 -7.76 -15.37 1.31
CA ASP A 71 -7.99 -15.88 2.66
C ASP A 71 -9.25 -15.21 3.28
N TYR A 72 -9.39 -13.89 3.11
CA TYR A 72 -10.56 -13.15 3.56
C TYR A 72 -11.85 -13.64 2.90
N LYS A 73 -11.85 -13.87 1.59
CA LYS A 73 -13.03 -14.39 0.88
C LYS A 73 -13.47 -15.75 1.45
N TRP A 74 -12.51 -16.64 1.70
CA TRP A 74 -12.79 -17.95 2.28
C TRP A 74 -13.39 -17.83 3.68
N VAL A 75 -12.73 -17.08 4.58
CA VAL A 75 -13.20 -16.88 5.96
C VAL A 75 -14.56 -16.17 5.99
N SER A 76 -14.81 -15.23 5.09
CA SER A 76 -16.09 -14.53 4.96
C SER A 76 -17.23 -15.50 4.65
N VAL A 77 -17.03 -16.45 3.73
CA VAL A 77 -18.03 -17.48 3.43
C VAL A 77 -18.28 -18.39 4.63
N GLN A 78 -17.22 -18.86 5.29
CA GLN A 78 -17.34 -19.72 6.47
C GLN A 78 -18.09 -19.03 7.61
N ASN A 79 -17.79 -17.75 7.87
CA ASN A 79 -18.47 -16.98 8.91
C ASN A 79 -19.94 -16.72 8.58
N LYS A 80 -20.28 -16.47 7.31
CA LYS A 80 -21.68 -16.37 6.88
C LYS A 80 -22.43 -17.68 7.11
N GLY A 81 -21.83 -18.81 6.77
CA GLY A 81 -22.41 -20.14 7.04
C GLY A 81 -22.63 -20.39 8.53
N ARG A 82 -21.66 -20.03 9.38
CA ARG A 82 -21.79 -20.14 10.85
C ARG A 82 -22.92 -19.28 11.41
N LYS A 83 -23.04 -18.03 10.94
CA LYS A 83 -24.14 -17.14 11.33
C LYS A 83 -25.50 -17.74 10.94
N LEU A 84 -25.62 -18.23 9.71
CA LEU A 84 -26.86 -18.87 9.25
C LEU A 84 -27.20 -20.12 10.09
N ALA A 85 -26.20 -20.95 10.42
CA ALA A 85 -26.43 -22.10 11.30
C ALA A 85 -26.88 -21.66 12.71
N TRP A 86 -26.28 -20.61 13.27
CA TRP A 86 -26.72 -20.02 14.53
C TRP A 86 -28.17 -19.54 14.50
N GLU A 87 -28.57 -18.90 13.40
CA GLU A 87 -29.95 -18.44 13.19
C GLU A 87 -30.92 -19.63 13.09
N ILE A 88 -30.62 -20.64 12.25
CA ILE A 88 -31.46 -21.84 12.08
C ILE A 88 -31.64 -22.59 13.41
N HIS A 89 -30.59 -22.66 14.22
CA HIS A 89 -30.62 -23.36 15.50
C HIS A 89 -31.08 -22.48 16.67
N HIS A 90 -31.57 -21.26 16.40
CA HIS A 90 -32.03 -20.31 17.42
C HIS A 90 -31.06 -20.18 18.60
N VAL A 91 -29.75 -20.19 18.31
CA VAL A 91 -28.72 -20.27 19.36
C VAL A 91 -28.78 -19.07 20.30
N ASP A 92 -29.08 -17.89 19.77
CA ASP A 92 -29.25 -16.68 20.58
C ASP A 92 -30.40 -16.81 21.59
N GLU A 93 -31.52 -17.42 21.20
CA GLU A 93 -32.65 -17.67 22.09
C GLU A 93 -32.29 -18.70 23.17
N LEU A 94 -31.61 -19.78 22.78
CA LEU A 94 -31.11 -20.80 23.72
C LEU A 94 -30.14 -20.20 24.73
N LEU A 95 -29.24 -19.31 24.30
CA LEU A 95 -28.30 -18.61 25.17
C LEU A 95 -29.02 -17.65 26.12
N ALA A 96 -30.02 -16.89 25.62
CA ALA A 96 -30.83 -16.01 26.45
C ALA A 96 -31.64 -16.78 27.51
N LEU A 97 -32.28 -17.88 27.12
CA LEU A 97 -33.01 -18.77 28.02
C LEU A 97 -32.10 -19.38 29.10
N LYS A 98 -30.89 -19.82 28.72
CA LYS A 98 -29.91 -20.34 29.67
C LYS A 98 -29.50 -19.27 30.68
N LYS A 99 -29.22 -18.04 30.23
CA LYS A 99 -28.82 -16.92 31.10
C LYS A 99 -29.90 -16.57 32.13
N ASN A 100 -31.17 -16.61 31.73
CA ASN A 100 -32.30 -16.35 32.62
C ASN A 100 -32.51 -17.46 33.66
N ARG A 101 -32.07 -18.70 33.38
CA ARG A 101 -32.12 -19.82 34.34
C ARG A 101 -30.96 -19.84 35.32
N SER A 102 -29.84 -19.19 35.01
CA SER A 102 -28.63 -19.18 35.84
C SER A 102 -28.61 -18.10 36.93
N THR A 103 -29.60 -17.21 36.97
CA THR A 103 -29.70 -16.19 38.03
C THR A 103 -30.61 -16.71 39.14
N PRO A 104 -30.11 -17.01 40.35
CA PRO A 104 -30.98 -17.36 41.46
C PRO A 104 -31.84 -16.14 41.84
N PRO A 105 -33.11 -16.32 42.25
CA PRO A 105 -33.90 -15.22 42.74
C PRO A 105 -33.21 -14.65 43.99
N THR A 106 -32.86 -13.37 43.94
CA THR A 106 -32.40 -12.66 45.13
C THR A 106 -33.63 -12.42 46.00
N ASP A 107 -33.71 -13.14 47.11
CA ASP A 107 -34.70 -12.92 48.16
C ASP A 107 -34.58 -11.46 48.65
N LYS A 108 -35.47 -10.59 48.17
CA LYS A 108 -35.74 -9.32 48.84
C LYS A 108 -36.57 -9.64 50.09
N LYS A 109 -35.88 -9.89 51.20
CA LYS A 109 -36.50 -9.93 52.53
C LYS A 109 -37.16 -8.56 52.80
N ARG A 110 -38.46 -8.62 53.06
CA ARG A 110 -39.29 -7.52 53.54
C ARG A 110 -39.20 -7.44 55.05
#